data_AF-A0A833TY80-F1
#
_entry.id   AF-A0A833TY80-F1
#
_cell.length_a   1.000
_cell.length_b   1.000
_cell.length_c   1.000
_cell.angle_alpha   90.00
_cell.angle_beta   90.00
_cell.angle_gamma   90.00
#
_symmetry.space_group_name_H-M   'P 1'
#
loop_
_entity.id
_entity.type
_entity.pdbx_description
1 polymer ?
#
loop_
_entity_poly.entity_id
_entity_poly.type
_entity_poly.pdbx_seq_one_letter_code
_entity_poly.pdbx_strand_id
1 'polypeptide(L)'
;EPTPKILKIALFLKKWPDPSHAGGLERHALTLHLALAKRDHEIHIFTSSSSNSFPRYPVNNLYFHLSKPTTAGYLDQVSVWKQFQTQNTIGRPFDVIHAESDRLRHTRSRYLTKLAVTWHGIAYEIIHSDIIQELSRPSEEPQAHALTERAIKVVEEVKFFTSYAHHVATSERMKMSMNKLN
;
A
#
# COMPACT_ATOMS: atom_id res chain seq x y z
N GLU A 1 -5.84 31.11 12.75
CA GLU A 1 -5.62 29.95 11.87
C GLU A 1 -6.80 29.00 11.97
N PRO A 2 -7.18 28.28 10.90
CA PRO A 2 -8.21 27.25 11.02
C PRO A 2 -7.68 26.11 11.90
N THR A 3 -8.51 25.61 12.80
CA THR A 3 -8.19 24.45 13.65
C THR A 3 -7.85 23.24 12.77
N PRO A 4 -6.76 22.50 13.06
CA PRO A 4 -6.42 21.30 12.31
C PRO A 4 -7.59 20.31 12.34
N LYS A 5 -8.15 19.98 11.17
CA LYS A 5 -9.26 19.04 11.08
C LYS A 5 -8.79 17.63 11.44
N ILE A 6 -9.40 17.02 12.45
CA ILE A 6 -9.17 15.63 12.80
C ILE A 6 -9.82 14.71 11.75
N LEU A 7 -8.99 13.90 11.10
CA LEU A 7 -9.36 13.03 9.99
C LEU A 7 -9.59 11.60 10.47
N LYS A 8 -10.57 10.91 9.87
CA LYS A 8 -10.76 9.47 10.00
C LYS A 8 -10.18 8.79 8.76
N ILE A 9 -9.16 7.95 8.96
CA ILE A 9 -8.32 7.42 7.90
C ILE A 9 -8.41 5.89 7.89
N ALA A 10 -8.76 5.31 6.75
CA ALA A 10 -8.67 3.87 6.53
C ALA A 10 -7.34 3.55 5.86
N LEU A 11 -6.61 2.57 6.38
CA LEU A 11 -5.35 2.11 5.84
C LEU A 11 -5.43 0.61 5.52
N PHE A 12 -5.17 0.24 4.26
CA PHE A 12 -5.07 -1.15 3.81
C PHE A 12 -3.62 -1.54 3.60
N LEU A 13 -3.18 -2.57 4.30
CA LEU A 13 -1.81 -3.09 4.20
C LEU A 13 -1.76 -4.60 4.43
N LYS A 14 -0.78 -5.28 3.82
CA LYS A 14 -0.66 -6.74 3.92
C LYS A 14 -0.45 -7.20 5.36
N LYS A 15 0.57 -6.65 6.03
CA LYS A 15 1.00 -7.02 7.37
C LYS A 15 1.47 -5.77 8.08
N TRP A 16 1.02 -5.55 9.31
CA TRP A 16 1.54 -4.44 10.11
C TRP A 16 3.02 -4.69 10.44
N PRO A 17 3.92 -3.74 10.12
CA PRO A 17 5.35 -3.91 10.33
C PRO A 17 5.70 -4.17 11.79
N ASP A 18 6.68 -5.04 11.97
CA ASP A 18 7.53 -5.00 13.15
C ASP A 18 8.52 -3.85 12.96
N PRO A 19 8.58 -2.85 13.87
CA PRO A 19 9.52 -1.73 13.78
C PRO A 19 10.98 -2.15 13.54
N SER A 20 11.39 -3.32 14.06
CA SER A 20 12.76 -3.82 13.96
C SER A 20 13.08 -4.54 12.64
N HIS A 21 12.06 -5.02 11.92
CA HIS A 21 12.21 -5.80 10.69
C HIS A 21 11.54 -5.15 9.47
N ALA A 22 10.97 -3.95 9.63
CA ALA A 22 10.25 -3.25 8.58
C ALA A 22 11.18 -2.85 7.42
N GLY A 23 10.87 -3.31 6.21
CA GLY A 23 11.46 -2.78 4.98
C GLY A 23 11.04 -1.32 4.73
N GLY A 24 11.61 -0.67 3.71
CA GLY A 24 11.33 0.75 3.41
C GLY A 24 9.83 1.07 3.26
N LEU A 25 9.10 0.18 2.59
CA LEU A 25 7.63 0.21 2.43
C LEU A 25 6.91 0.25 3.78
N GLU A 26 7.12 -0.80 4.56
CA GLU A 26 6.38 -0.99 5.80
C GLU A 26 6.75 0.12 6.79
N ARG A 27 8.01 0.58 6.76
CA ARG A 27 8.48 1.73 7.54
C ARG A 27 7.81 3.04 7.12
N HIS A 28 7.52 3.24 5.83
CA HIS A 28 6.77 4.41 5.35
C HIS A 28 5.35 4.43 5.93
N ALA A 29 4.61 3.34 5.74
CA ALA A 29 3.26 3.20 6.29
C ALA A 29 3.25 3.39 7.82
N LEU A 30 4.19 2.75 8.54
CA LEU A 30 4.32 2.88 9.98
C LEU A 30 4.58 4.33 10.39
N THR A 31 5.58 4.97 9.79
CA THR A 31 5.99 6.33 10.16
C THR A 31 4.89 7.34 9.91
N LEU A 32 4.26 7.29 8.73
CA LEU A 32 3.20 8.22 8.35
C LEU A 32 2.00 8.09 9.30
N HIS A 33 1.48 6.88 9.51
CA HIS A 33 0.24 6.71 10.24
C HIS A 33 0.43 6.85 11.75
N LEU A 34 1.60 6.51 12.30
CA LEU A 34 1.92 6.86 13.69
C LEU A 34 2.06 8.38 13.88
N ALA A 35 2.65 9.09 12.90
CA ALA A 35 2.76 10.55 12.97
C ALA A 35 1.39 11.25 12.84
N LEU A 36 0.45 10.66 12.10
CA LEU A 36 -0.95 11.12 12.02
C LEU A 36 -1.70 10.81 13.32
N ALA A 37 -1.57 9.60 13.86
CA ALA A 37 -2.17 9.24 15.15
C ALA A 37 -1.69 10.15 16.29
N LYS A 38 -0.40 10.52 16.31
CA LYS A 38 0.16 11.50 17.27
C LYS A 38 -0.41 12.92 17.14
N ARG A 39 -1.06 13.24 16.02
CA ARG A 39 -1.79 14.50 15.76
C ARG A 39 -3.30 14.31 15.93
N ASP A 40 -3.70 13.31 16.71
CA ASP A 40 -5.09 12.96 17.05
C ASP A 40 -5.97 12.45 15.89
N HIS A 41 -5.40 12.18 14.71
CA HIS A 41 -6.16 11.54 13.61
C HIS A 41 -6.59 10.11 13.97
N GLU A 42 -7.82 9.74 13.63
CA GLU A 42 -8.40 8.40 13.86
C GLU A 42 -7.94 7.46 12.74
N ILE A 43 -7.15 6.44 13.06
CA ILE A 43 -6.57 5.53 12.05
C ILE A 43 -7.15 4.13 12.20
N HIS A 44 -7.80 3.63 11.16
CA HIS A 44 -8.29 2.26 11.07
C HIS A 44 -7.40 1.46 10.13
N ILE A 45 -6.75 0.43 10.68
CA ILE A 45 -5.76 -0.39 10.01
C ILE A 45 -6.40 -1.73 9.64
N PHE A 46 -6.61 -1.97 8.36
CA PHE A 46 -7.11 -3.24 7.82
C PHE A 46 -5.93 -4.09 7.34
N THR A 47 -5.62 -5.15 8.09
CA THR A 47 -4.40 -5.93 7.86
C THR A 47 -4.55 -7.40 8.23
N SER A 48 -3.60 -8.24 7.81
CA SER A 48 -3.59 -9.65 8.20
C SER A 48 -2.94 -9.83 9.57
N SER A 49 -3.49 -10.74 10.37
CA SER A 49 -2.85 -11.16 11.62
C SER A 49 -1.56 -11.92 11.31
N SER A 50 -0.45 -11.51 11.92
CA SER A 50 0.88 -12.11 11.67
C SER A 50 1.62 -12.56 12.92
N SER A 51 1.10 -12.30 14.12
CA SER A 51 1.68 -12.71 15.41
C SER A 51 0.62 -12.79 16.51
N ASN A 52 0.94 -13.49 17.61
CA ASN A 52 0.07 -13.57 18.79
C ASN A 52 0.06 -12.29 19.65
N SER A 53 0.92 -11.31 19.35
CA SER A 53 1.04 -10.07 20.12
C SER A 53 1.18 -8.86 19.20
N PHE A 54 0.13 -8.03 19.15
CA PHE A 54 0.18 -6.74 18.46
C PHE A 54 1.00 -5.73 19.27
N PRO A 55 1.82 -4.89 18.60
CA PRO A 55 2.55 -3.83 19.27
C PRO A 55 1.57 -2.86 19.95
N ARG A 56 1.83 -2.55 21.22
CA ARG A 56 1.13 -1.48 21.93
C ARG A 56 1.83 -0.16 21.65
N TYR A 57 1.08 0.79 21.11
CA TYR A 57 1.55 2.16 20.94
C TYR A 57 0.96 3.05 22.03
N PRO A 58 1.66 4.10 22.48
CA PRO A 58 1.15 5.08 23.42
C PRO A 58 0.17 6.06 22.75
N VAL A 59 -0.71 5.56 21.89
CA VAL A 59 -1.74 6.32 21.17
C VAL A 59 -3.03 5.49 21.15
N ASN A 60 -4.17 6.13 21.46
CA ASN A 60 -5.45 5.44 21.67
C ASN A 60 -6.37 5.47 20.43
N ASN A 61 -5.93 6.12 19.35
CA ASN A 61 -6.67 6.35 18.11
C ASN A 61 -6.19 5.47 16.94
N LEU A 62 -5.55 4.33 17.26
CA LEU A 62 -5.20 3.27 16.31
C LEU A 62 -6.13 2.07 16.50
N TYR A 63 -6.87 1.72 15.46
CA TYR A 63 -7.84 0.63 15.47
C TYR A 63 -7.42 -0.46 14.48
N PHE A 64 -7.07 -1.64 14.98
CA PHE A 64 -6.68 -2.77 14.14
C PHE A 64 -7.88 -3.65 13.80
N HIS A 65 -8.09 -3.86 12.50
CA HIS A 65 -9.11 -4.70 11.90
C HIS A 65 -8.41 -5.86 11.20
N LEU A 66 -8.49 -7.04 11.82
CA LEU A 66 -7.65 -8.18 11.43
C LEU A 66 -8.42 -9.17 10.57
N SER A 67 -7.75 -9.68 9.54
CA SER A 67 -8.19 -10.87 8.80
C SER A 67 -7.19 -12.00 8.93
N LYS A 68 -7.64 -13.24 8.73
CA LYS A 68 -6.71 -14.33 8.44
C LYS A 68 -6.11 -14.10 7.05
N PRO A 69 -4.80 -14.36 6.84
CA PRO A 69 -4.22 -14.39 5.49
C PRO A 69 -4.90 -15.47 4.64
N THR A 70 -4.91 -15.29 3.32
CA THR A 70 -5.28 -16.37 2.39
C THR A 70 -4.21 -17.47 2.41
N THR A 71 -4.50 -18.64 1.83
CA THR A 71 -3.52 -19.74 1.71
C THR A 71 -2.23 -19.31 1.02
N ALA A 72 -2.30 -18.37 0.08
CA ALA A 72 -1.15 -17.79 -0.60
C ALA A 72 -0.47 -16.63 0.17
N GLY A 73 -0.86 -16.40 1.43
CA GLY A 73 -0.29 -15.36 2.30
C GLY A 73 -0.71 -13.93 1.94
N TYR A 74 -1.78 -13.74 1.18
CA TYR A 74 -2.31 -12.41 0.84
C TYR A 74 -3.31 -11.91 1.89
N LEU A 75 -3.55 -10.60 1.90
CA LEU A 75 -4.63 -10.01 2.67
C LEU A 75 -5.97 -10.54 2.15
N ASP A 76 -6.80 -11.09 3.04
CA ASP A 76 -8.13 -11.58 2.66
C ASP A 76 -9.05 -10.41 2.32
N GLN A 77 -9.15 -10.14 1.02
CA GLN A 77 -9.86 -8.99 0.49
C GLN A 77 -11.33 -8.99 0.93
N VAL A 78 -12.00 -10.15 0.96
CA VAL A 78 -13.43 -10.23 1.29
C VAL A 78 -13.69 -9.78 2.72
N SER A 79 -12.93 -10.29 3.69
CA SER A 79 -13.09 -9.96 5.10
C SER A 79 -12.76 -8.50 5.38
N VAL A 80 -11.61 -8.01 4.92
CA VAL A 80 -11.21 -6.62 5.17
C VAL A 80 -12.14 -5.60 4.52
N TRP A 81 -12.71 -5.95 3.36
CA TRP A 81 -13.69 -5.08 2.71
C TRP A 81 -14.99 -4.98 3.50
N LYS A 82 -15.50 -6.10 4.02
CA LYS A 82 -16.68 -6.10 4.88
C LYS A 82 -16.44 -5.28 6.15
N GLN A 83 -15.29 -5.48 6.79
CA GLN A 83 -14.88 -4.70 7.98
C GLN A 83 -14.82 -3.20 7.65
N PHE A 84 -14.21 -2.83 6.53
CA PHE A 84 -14.16 -1.45 6.06
C PHE A 84 -15.55 -0.86 5.84
N GLN A 85 -16.44 -1.57 5.15
CA GLN A 85 -17.81 -1.10 4.91
C GLN A 85 -18.55 -0.85 6.22
N THR A 86 -18.43 -1.75 7.20
CA THR A 86 -18.99 -1.56 8.54
C THR A 86 -18.41 -0.33 9.23
N GLN A 87 -17.08 -0.15 9.23
CA GLN A 87 -16.46 1.00 9.88
C GLN A 87 -16.74 2.34 9.17
N ASN A 88 -17.00 2.29 7.87
CA ASN A 88 -17.34 3.45 7.06
C ASN A 88 -18.78 3.94 7.30
N THR A 89 -19.66 3.11 7.89
CA THR A 89 -21.02 3.52 8.27
C THR A 89 -21.15 3.90 9.75
N ILE A 90 -20.22 3.48 10.60
CA ILE A 90 -20.24 3.80 12.04
C ILE A 90 -19.74 5.23 12.28
N GLY A 91 -20.62 6.07 12.85
CA GLY A 91 -20.34 7.44 13.26
C GLY A 91 -20.19 8.40 12.08
N ARG A 92 -19.13 8.25 11.29
CA ARG A 92 -18.87 9.02 10.06
C ARG A 92 -18.05 8.21 9.05
N PRO A 93 -18.21 8.47 7.75
CA PRO A 93 -17.35 7.89 6.72
C PRO A 93 -15.89 8.29 6.88
N PHE A 94 -15.00 7.48 6.30
CA PHE A 94 -13.59 7.84 6.18
C PHE A 94 -13.41 9.12 5.36
N ASP A 95 -12.55 10.02 5.85
CA ASP A 95 -12.11 11.22 5.13
C ASP A 95 -11.03 10.88 4.12
N VAL A 96 -10.20 9.89 4.43
CA VAL A 96 -9.11 9.41 3.58
C VAL A 96 -9.09 7.90 3.63
N ILE A 97 -8.96 7.28 2.47
CA ILE A 97 -8.70 5.86 2.33
C ILE A 97 -7.33 5.76 1.70
N HIS A 98 -6.42 5.03 2.35
CA HIS A 98 -5.07 4.82 1.88
C HIS A 98 -4.87 3.32 1.66
N ALA A 99 -4.48 2.94 0.45
CA ALA A 99 -4.05 1.59 0.15
C ALA A 99 -2.57 1.60 -0.24
N GLU A 100 -1.77 0.77 0.43
CA GLU A 100 -0.39 0.55 0.04
C GLU A 100 -0.34 -0.49 -1.06
N SER A 101 0.26 -0.19 -2.20
CA SER A 101 0.33 -1.05 -3.38
C SER A 101 -1.06 -1.57 -3.82
N ASP A 102 -1.14 -2.71 -4.52
CA ASP A 102 -2.40 -3.34 -4.93
C ASP A 102 -3.11 -4.09 -3.76
N ARG A 103 -3.18 -3.47 -2.58
CA ARG A 103 -3.81 -4.08 -1.38
C ARG A 103 -5.29 -3.79 -1.27
N LEU A 104 -5.82 -2.98 -2.17
CA LEU A 104 -7.25 -2.87 -2.42
C LEU A 104 -7.51 -3.16 -3.90
N ARG A 105 -8.21 -4.27 -4.19
CA ARG A 105 -8.47 -4.69 -5.58
C ARG A 105 -9.09 -3.54 -6.39
N HIS A 106 -8.57 -3.36 -7.61
CA HIS A 106 -9.06 -2.40 -8.61
C HIS A 106 -10.60 -2.34 -8.72
N THR A 107 -11.26 -3.50 -8.75
CA THR A 107 -12.73 -3.59 -8.90
C THR A 107 -13.51 -2.94 -7.77
N ARG A 108 -12.89 -2.77 -6.60
CA ARG A 108 -13.48 -2.12 -5.42
C ARG A 108 -13.01 -0.69 -5.28
N SER A 109 -11.75 -0.41 -5.56
CA SER A 109 -11.18 0.93 -5.45
C SER A 109 -11.80 1.93 -6.42
N ARG A 110 -12.22 1.50 -7.62
CA ARG A 110 -12.87 2.36 -8.62
C ARG A 110 -14.15 3.06 -8.15
N TYR A 111 -14.76 2.61 -7.05
CA TYR A 111 -15.97 3.19 -6.48
C TYR A 111 -15.70 4.10 -5.27
N LEU A 112 -14.44 4.31 -4.91
CA LEU A 112 -14.05 5.11 -3.76
C LEU A 112 -13.52 6.48 -4.21
N THR A 113 -14.13 7.56 -3.73
CA THR A 113 -13.80 8.93 -4.13
C THR A 113 -12.70 9.59 -3.30
N LYS A 114 -12.35 9.00 -2.14
CA LYS A 114 -11.39 9.54 -1.16
C LYS A 114 -10.13 8.68 -1.04
N LEU A 115 -9.77 8.02 -2.13
CA LEU A 115 -8.73 7.00 -2.14
C LEU A 115 -7.39 7.57 -2.61
N ALA A 116 -6.38 7.41 -1.77
CA ALA A 116 -4.97 7.60 -2.06
C ALA A 116 -4.27 6.24 -2.12
N VAL A 117 -3.31 6.10 -3.04
CA VAL A 117 -2.50 4.87 -3.16
C VAL A 117 -1.04 5.22 -3.13
N THR A 118 -0.25 4.46 -2.37
CA THR A 118 1.22 4.49 -2.47
C THR A 118 1.69 3.28 -3.26
N TRP A 119 2.31 3.49 -4.42
CA TRP A 119 2.84 2.44 -5.27
C TRP A 119 4.34 2.31 -5.16
N HIS A 120 4.82 1.07 -5.11
CA HIS A 120 6.23 0.79 -4.87
C HIS A 120 7.00 0.21 -6.05
N GLY A 121 6.36 0.08 -7.22
CA GLY A 121 7.04 -0.29 -8.47
C GLY A 121 8.03 -1.43 -8.35
N ILE A 122 7.71 -2.48 -7.61
CA ILE A 122 8.62 -3.61 -7.41
C ILE A 122 8.92 -4.27 -8.75
N ALA A 123 7.94 -4.44 -9.64
CA ALA A 123 8.21 -4.93 -10.99
C ALA A 123 9.13 -3.98 -11.77
N TYR A 124 9.03 -2.67 -11.54
CA TYR A 124 9.88 -1.65 -12.16
C TYR A 124 11.32 -1.71 -11.62
N GLU A 125 11.51 -1.94 -10.33
CA GLU A 125 12.83 -2.14 -9.73
C GLU A 125 13.47 -3.46 -10.19
N ILE A 126 12.68 -4.52 -10.33
CA ILE A 126 13.14 -5.81 -10.83
C ILE A 126 13.56 -5.69 -12.31
N ILE A 127 12.73 -5.10 -13.18
CA ILE A 127 13.12 -4.97 -14.60
C ILE A 127 14.38 -4.12 -14.77
N HIS A 128 14.54 -3.06 -13.97
CA HIS A 128 15.77 -2.27 -13.96
C HIS A 128 16.98 -3.12 -13.56
N SER A 129 16.84 -3.97 -12.55
CA SER A 129 17.92 -4.87 -12.11
C SER A 129 18.26 -5.90 -13.18
N ASP A 130 17.23 -6.48 -13.81
CA ASP A 130 17.38 -7.47 -14.89
C ASP A 130 18.11 -6.85 -16.10
N ILE A 131 17.82 -5.59 -16.46
CA ILE A 131 18.54 -4.87 -17.53
C ILE A 131 20.03 -4.71 -17.21
N ILE A 132 20.37 -4.30 -15.98
CA ILE A 132 21.78 -4.13 -15.58
C ILE A 132 22.53 -5.46 -15.56
N GLN A 133 21.86 -6.53 -15.11
CA GLN A 133 22.42 -7.88 -15.15
C GLN A 133 22.69 -8.32 -16.59
N GLU A 134 21.75 -8.06 -17.52
CA GLU A 134 21.92 -8.41 -18.93
C GLU A 134 23.03 -7.59 -19.60
N LEU A 135 23.18 -6.30 -19.27
CA LEU A 135 24.29 -5.47 -19.75
C LEU A 135 25.66 -5.93 -19.23
N SER A 136 25.69 -6.54 -18.05
CA SER A 136 26.93 -7.04 -17.43
C SER A 136 27.23 -8.49 -17.84
N ARG A 137 26.41 -9.09 -18.70
CA ARG A 137 26.48 -10.51 -19.03
C ARG A 137 27.54 -10.82 -20.08
N PRO A 138 28.31 -11.90 -19.91
CA PRO A 138 29.22 -12.39 -20.96
C PRO A 138 28.45 -12.82 -22.22
N SER A 139 28.98 -12.52 -23.41
CA SER A 139 28.34 -12.84 -24.70
C SER A 139 28.10 -14.34 -24.96
N GLU A 140 28.70 -15.22 -24.17
CA GLU A 140 28.63 -16.68 -24.31
C GLU A 140 27.45 -17.27 -23.53
N GLU A 141 26.82 -16.51 -22.64
CA GLU A 141 25.68 -16.97 -21.87
C GLU A 141 24.33 -16.73 -22.59
N PRO A 142 23.36 -17.66 -22.51
CA PRO A 142 22.04 -17.48 -23.11
C PRO A 142 21.27 -16.34 -22.45
N GLN A 143 20.72 -15.41 -23.25
CA GLN A 143 19.93 -14.27 -22.80
C GLN A 143 18.83 -14.67 -21.79
N ALA A 144 18.60 -13.82 -20.78
CA ALA A 144 17.57 -14.08 -19.79
C ALA A 144 16.18 -13.86 -20.41
N HIS A 145 15.35 -14.91 -20.47
CA HIS A 145 13.98 -14.84 -20.99
C HIS A 145 13.01 -14.01 -20.13
N ALA A 146 13.49 -13.39 -19.04
CA ALA A 146 12.63 -12.76 -18.04
C ALA A 146 12.14 -11.36 -18.44
N LEU A 147 12.83 -10.62 -19.32
CA LEU A 147 12.55 -9.20 -19.56
C LEU A 147 11.13 -8.93 -20.06
N THR A 148 10.62 -9.75 -20.99
CA THR A 148 9.25 -9.61 -21.53
C THR A 148 8.21 -9.86 -20.43
N GLU A 149 8.37 -10.90 -19.62
CA GLU A 149 7.46 -11.17 -18.50
C GLU A 149 7.50 -10.05 -17.45
N ARG A 150 8.68 -9.47 -17.18
CA ARG A 150 8.81 -8.33 -16.26
C ARG A 150 8.15 -7.09 -16.82
N ALA A 151 8.29 -6.80 -18.10
CA ALA A 151 7.60 -5.69 -18.75
C ALA A 151 6.08 -5.82 -18.63
N ILE A 152 5.53 -7.03 -18.84
CA ILE A 152 4.10 -7.30 -18.64
C ILE A 152 3.70 -7.05 -17.18
N LYS A 153 4.49 -7.51 -16.21
CA LYS A 153 4.22 -7.25 -14.77
C LYS A 153 4.25 -5.77 -14.42
N VAL A 154 5.18 -4.99 -14.98
CA VAL A 154 5.22 -3.53 -14.80
C VAL A 154 3.93 -2.91 -15.33
N VAL A 155 3.49 -3.31 -16.53
CA VAL A 155 2.24 -2.82 -17.13
C VAL A 155 1.04 -3.16 -16.24
N GLU A 156 0.93 -4.39 -15.75
CA GLU A 156 -0.14 -4.78 -14.82
C GLU A 156 -0.09 -4.01 -13.50
N GLU A 157 1.10 -3.74 -12.97
CA GLU A 157 1.26 -2.86 -11.81
C GLU A 157 0.80 -1.44 -12.14
N VAL A 158 1.24 -0.80 -13.23
CA VAL A 158 0.89 0.61 -13.47
C VAL A 158 -0.53 0.80 -14.00
N LYS A 159 -1.19 -0.25 -14.52
CA LYS A 159 -2.58 -0.19 -15.01
C LYS A 159 -3.54 0.36 -13.96
N PHE A 160 -3.29 0.06 -12.68
CA PHE A 160 -4.16 0.54 -11.62
C PHE A 160 -4.15 2.07 -11.53
N PHE A 161 -3.08 2.80 -11.90
CA PHE A 161 -3.01 4.27 -11.78
C PHE A 161 -4.14 5.00 -12.49
N THR A 162 -4.67 4.44 -13.57
CA THR A 162 -5.80 5.00 -14.32
C THR A 162 -7.08 5.09 -13.49
N SER A 163 -7.18 4.32 -12.41
CA SER A 163 -8.39 4.13 -11.61
C SER A 163 -8.41 4.95 -10.32
N TYR A 164 -7.37 5.73 -10.00
CA TYR A 164 -7.26 6.47 -8.74
C TYR A 164 -7.10 7.97 -8.96
N ALA A 165 -7.81 8.76 -8.15
CA ALA A 165 -7.76 10.22 -8.21
C ALA A 165 -6.43 10.78 -7.67
N HIS A 166 -5.85 10.12 -6.66
CA HIS A 166 -4.59 10.52 -6.02
C HIS A 166 -3.69 9.31 -5.85
N HIS A 167 -2.44 9.43 -6.29
CA HIS A 167 -1.45 8.37 -6.17
C HIS A 167 -0.06 8.98 -5.89
N VAL A 168 0.73 8.27 -5.11
CA VAL A 168 2.13 8.57 -4.84
C VAL A 168 2.95 7.37 -5.29
N ALA A 169 3.87 7.58 -6.22
CA ALA A 169 4.83 6.56 -6.61
C ALA A 169 6.13 6.77 -5.84
N THR A 170 6.54 5.76 -5.08
CA THR A 170 7.80 5.74 -4.34
C THR A 170 8.60 4.51 -4.74
N SER A 171 9.69 4.69 -5.48
CA SER A 171 10.73 3.65 -5.58
C SER A 171 11.89 4.02 -4.66
N GLU A 172 12.74 3.06 -4.27
CA GLU A 172 13.95 3.38 -3.49
C GLU A 172 14.89 4.36 -4.22
N ARG A 173 14.69 4.57 -5.53
CA ARG A 173 15.47 5.48 -6.37
C ARG A 173 14.74 6.74 -6.83
N MET A 174 13.42 6.85 -6.68
CA MET A 174 12.65 7.97 -7.26
C MET A 174 11.34 8.26 -6.51
N LYS A 175 11.09 9.54 -6.22
CA LYS A 175 9.75 10.07 -5.91
C LYS A 175 9.16 10.61 -7.20
N MET A 176 8.08 10.02 -7.70
CA MET A 176 7.34 10.56 -8.85
C MET A 176 5.94 10.98 -8.40
N SER A 177 5.65 12.28 -8.57
CA SER A 177 4.28 12.81 -8.54
C SER A 177 3.83 12.94 -9.99
N MET A 178 2.85 12.14 -10.40
CA MET A 178 2.21 12.27 -11.70
C MET A 178 0.86 12.95 -11.51
N ASN A 179 0.74 14.18 -12.00
CA ASN A 179 -0.56 14.81 -12.17
C ASN A 179 -1.27 14.12 -13.34
N LYS A 180 -2.59 13.98 -13.21
CA LYS A 180 -3.48 13.40 -14.23
C LYS A 180 -3.18 14.04 -15.59
N LEU A 181 -2.73 13.25 -16.56
CA LEU A 181 -2.76 13.66 -17.96
C LEU A 181 -4.22 13.61 -18.40
N ASN A 182 -4.72 14.76 -18.88
CA ASN A 182 -6.09 14.96 -19.33
C ASN A 182 -6.46 14.05 -20.51
#